data_AF-A0AA39CRA4-F1
#
_entry.id   AF-A0AA39CRA4-F1
#
_cell.length_a   1.000
_cell.length_b   1.000
_cell.length_c   1.000
_cell.angle_alpha   90.00
_cell.angle_beta   90.00
_cell.angle_gamma   90.00
#
_symmetry.space_group_name_H-M   'P 1'
#
loop_
_entity.id
_entity.type
_entity.pdbx_description
1 polymer ?
#
loop_
_entity_poly.entity_id
_entity_poly.type
_entity_poly.pdbx_seq_one_letter_code
_entity_poly.pdbx_strand_id
1 'polypeptide(L)'
;MVGVSGGVDSSVAAWRLVQQGEAVAGLFMQNWADDGSGDCRAEDDRRDAVAVCGLLGIPFHFRDFSNEYWQGVFEHFLAEYAAGRTPNPDVLCNREVKFKHFLDAARELGAERIATGHYARIAQRGHQWLLLRGADRSKDQSYFLHQLGQEQLAATLFPIGDLEKSDLRRIARDVSLPTHAKKDSTGICFIGERDFREFLGRYLPAKTGQILDPSDGSVIAEHPGVFYFTLGQREGLNIGGVRGRPAAPWYVVGKDVASNVLYVDQDRDSPWMLSNRLRSETAHWIAGAPPARRFECTAQTRYRQPDEPCTVNVLDDGSVQVSFDRPQRAVTPGQSLVLYDGEVCLGGAVIAATDAPLEQRLRTTPSPFEALQQVRRIADTGHSDAAAVRTAVDSVFRIDASSPQAVFGDRHALKSGLRLLHNYFRSQGQDPILPKLALSVLQLERRFVQDGATVNKVASGIERAQRQATELGDSGHPDVLAALGGLYADTISHLKPRVMVQGNPHYLGQAGVVAEIRALLLAAVRAAVLWRQLGGSYWDFLLSRKAMVEAVDRQLA
;
A
#
# COMPACT_ATOMS: atom_id res chain seq x y z
N MET A 1 -0.19 6.46 -36.97
CA MET A 1 -1.52 6.88 -36.45
C MET A 1 -1.36 7.73 -35.20
N VAL A 2 -2.02 8.87 -35.09
CA VAL A 2 -1.96 9.74 -33.91
C VAL A 2 -3.22 9.60 -33.06
N GLY A 3 -3.08 9.40 -31.76
CA GLY A 3 -4.19 9.45 -30.82
C GLY A 3 -4.65 10.89 -30.64
N VAL A 4 -5.86 11.23 -31.11
CA VAL A 4 -6.41 12.59 -31.06
C VAL A 4 -7.49 12.64 -30.00
N SER A 5 -7.19 13.26 -28.86
CA SER A 5 -8.08 13.31 -27.68
C SER A 5 -9.06 14.47 -27.68
N GLY A 6 -8.99 15.37 -28.66
CA GLY A 6 -9.66 16.67 -28.61
C GLY A 6 -8.93 17.71 -27.73
N GLY A 7 -7.79 17.36 -27.14
CA GLY A 7 -6.91 18.28 -26.41
C GLY A 7 -5.79 18.88 -27.29
N VAL A 8 -5.30 20.06 -26.88
CA VAL A 8 -4.28 20.84 -27.62
C VAL A 8 -2.98 20.05 -27.86
N ASP A 9 -2.58 19.20 -26.90
CA ASP A 9 -1.31 18.47 -26.97
C ASP A 9 -1.33 17.45 -28.11
N SER A 10 -2.41 16.68 -28.24
CA SER A 10 -2.60 15.77 -29.36
C SER A 10 -2.80 16.50 -30.70
N SER A 11 -3.39 17.69 -30.70
CA SER A 11 -3.57 18.49 -31.91
C SER A 11 -2.23 19.00 -32.47
N VAL A 12 -1.35 19.52 -31.61
CA VAL A 12 0.00 19.96 -32.01
C VAL A 12 0.87 18.76 -32.38
N ALA A 13 0.73 17.62 -31.69
CA ALA A 13 1.42 16.39 -32.07
C ALA A 13 1.04 15.94 -33.49
N ALA A 14 -0.26 15.93 -33.82
CA ALA A 14 -0.75 15.61 -35.16
C ALA A 14 -0.22 16.61 -36.20
N TRP A 15 -0.28 17.91 -35.91
CA TRP A 15 0.22 18.94 -36.80
C TRP A 15 1.72 18.79 -37.09
N ARG A 16 2.56 18.54 -36.07
CA ARG A 16 4.01 18.37 -36.28
C ARG A 16 4.34 17.19 -37.19
N LEU A 17 3.63 16.07 -37.04
CA LEU A 17 3.82 14.91 -37.91
C LEU A 17 3.42 15.22 -39.36
N VAL A 18 2.32 15.95 -39.56
CA VAL A 18 1.92 16.41 -40.91
C VAL A 18 2.98 17.33 -41.52
N GLN A 19 3.53 18.27 -40.75
CA GLN A 19 4.60 19.17 -41.22
C GLN A 19 5.91 18.43 -41.55
N GLN A 20 6.16 17.29 -40.90
CA GLN A 20 7.31 16.43 -41.19
C GLN A 20 7.12 15.59 -42.46
N GLY A 21 5.94 15.66 -43.11
CA GLY A 21 5.63 14.90 -44.32
C GLY A 21 5.29 13.43 -44.06
N GLU A 22 5.00 13.06 -42.80
CA GLU A 22 4.58 11.70 -42.44
C GLU A 22 3.16 11.40 -42.97
N ALA A 23 2.89 10.13 -43.27
CA ALA A 23 1.53 9.68 -43.58
C ALA A 23 0.71 9.55 -42.29
N VAL A 24 -0.09 10.56 -41.98
CA VAL A 24 -0.82 10.67 -40.71
C VAL A 24 -2.31 10.37 -40.87
N ALA A 25 -2.85 9.57 -39.96
CA ALA A 25 -4.27 9.44 -39.69
C ALA A 25 -4.51 9.59 -38.18
N GLY A 26 -5.62 10.23 -37.81
CA GLY A 26 -6.04 10.43 -36.42
C GLY A 26 -6.99 9.34 -35.95
N LEU A 27 -6.86 8.92 -34.69
CA LEU A 27 -7.81 8.01 -34.03
C LEU A 27 -8.27 8.60 -32.70
N PHE A 28 -9.58 8.76 -32.53
CA PHE A 28 -10.20 9.11 -31.26
C PHE A 28 -10.62 7.84 -30.51
N MET A 29 -10.29 7.79 -29.23
CA MET A 29 -10.59 6.66 -28.35
C MET A 29 -11.65 7.06 -27.33
N GLN A 30 -12.79 6.38 -27.34
CA GLN A 30 -13.76 6.47 -26.26
C GLN A 30 -13.48 5.36 -25.25
N ASN A 31 -12.93 5.72 -24.08
CA ASN A 31 -12.53 4.75 -23.06
C ASN A 31 -13.53 4.63 -21.90
N TRP A 32 -14.62 5.38 -21.95
CA TRP A 32 -15.64 5.38 -20.90
C TRP A 32 -17.01 5.53 -21.54
N ALA A 33 -17.93 4.63 -21.20
CA ALA A 33 -19.34 4.75 -21.57
C ALA A 33 -20.03 5.69 -20.58
N ASP A 34 -20.97 6.50 -21.07
CA ASP A 34 -21.78 7.36 -20.22
C ASP A 34 -22.57 6.51 -19.22
N ASP A 35 -22.33 6.74 -17.92
CA ASP A 35 -23.01 6.08 -16.81
C ASP A 35 -24.27 6.86 -16.36
N GLY A 36 -24.73 7.82 -17.17
CA GLY A 36 -25.96 8.59 -16.95
C GLY A 36 -25.81 9.66 -15.87
N SER A 37 -24.59 10.10 -15.59
CA SER A 37 -24.24 10.72 -14.32
C SER A 37 -23.61 12.12 -14.38
N GLY A 38 -23.66 12.76 -15.56
CA GLY A 38 -23.20 14.13 -15.76
C GLY A 38 -23.16 14.52 -17.24
N ASP A 39 -22.71 15.74 -17.53
CA ASP A 39 -22.54 16.22 -18.90
C ASP A 39 -21.44 15.42 -19.63
N CYS A 40 -21.83 14.73 -20.70
CA CYS A 40 -20.94 13.90 -21.50
C CYS A 40 -19.95 14.76 -22.32
N ARG A 41 -18.75 15.02 -21.78
CA ARG A 41 -17.66 15.72 -22.50
C ARG A 41 -17.06 14.94 -23.65
N ALA A 42 -17.20 13.62 -23.67
CA ALA A 42 -16.58 12.78 -24.69
C ALA A 42 -17.04 13.16 -26.11
N GLU A 43 -18.29 13.59 -26.26
CA GLU A 43 -18.82 14.05 -27.55
C GLU A 43 -18.21 15.38 -27.99
N ASP A 44 -17.99 16.32 -27.07
CA ASP A 44 -17.32 17.59 -27.39
C ASP A 44 -15.83 17.39 -27.71
N ASP A 45 -15.15 16.53 -26.96
CA ASP A 45 -13.77 16.10 -27.24
C ASP A 45 -13.66 15.44 -28.61
N ARG A 46 -14.65 14.61 -28.99
CA ARG A 46 -14.72 13.99 -30.31
C ARG A 46 -14.94 15.01 -31.43
N ARG A 47 -15.82 15.99 -31.22
CA ARG A 47 -16.03 17.09 -32.19
C ARG A 47 -14.76 17.90 -32.41
N ASP A 48 -14.04 18.22 -31.33
CA ASP A 48 -12.75 18.92 -31.43
C ASP A 48 -11.71 18.09 -32.18
N ALA A 49 -11.65 16.77 -31.93
CA ALA A 49 -10.76 15.87 -32.65
C ALA A 49 -11.08 15.80 -34.16
N VAL A 50 -12.37 15.74 -34.52
CA VAL A 50 -12.82 15.80 -35.92
C VAL A 50 -12.45 17.13 -36.57
N ALA A 51 -12.67 18.26 -35.88
CA ALA A 51 -12.34 19.58 -36.39
C ALA A 51 -10.82 19.74 -36.64
N VAL A 52 -9.99 19.23 -35.73
CA VAL A 52 -8.53 19.21 -35.89
C VAL A 52 -8.12 18.35 -37.07
N CYS A 53 -8.62 17.12 -37.20
CA CYS A 53 -8.28 16.25 -38.34
C CYS A 53 -8.73 16.85 -39.67
N GLY A 54 -9.92 17.48 -39.71
CA GLY A 54 -10.44 18.18 -40.90
C GLY A 54 -9.55 19.36 -41.31
N LEU A 55 -9.11 20.18 -40.34
CA LEU A 55 -8.19 21.29 -40.61
C LEU A 55 -6.83 20.80 -41.13
N LEU A 56 -6.32 19.69 -40.60
CA LEU A 56 -5.05 19.11 -41.00
C LEU A 56 -5.13 18.27 -42.29
N GLY A 57 -6.34 18.03 -42.82
CA GLY A 57 -6.55 17.20 -44.01
C GLY A 57 -6.18 15.73 -43.82
N ILE A 58 -6.29 15.19 -42.59
CA ILE A 58 -5.93 13.80 -42.28
C ILE A 58 -7.18 12.93 -42.04
N PRO A 59 -7.15 11.63 -42.38
CA PRO A 59 -8.25 10.71 -42.07
C PRO A 59 -8.53 10.65 -40.57
N PHE A 60 -9.81 10.52 -40.21
CA PHE A 60 -10.27 10.39 -38.84
C PHE A 60 -10.91 9.01 -38.61
N HIS A 61 -10.47 8.33 -37.56
CA HIS A 61 -11.02 7.06 -37.10
C HIS A 61 -11.54 7.19 -35.66
N PHE A 62 -12.49 6.34 -35.33
CA PHE A 62 -13.07 6.24 -34.00
C PHE A 62 -13.05 4.78 -33.53
N ARG A 63 -12.67 4.56 -32.28
CA ARG A 63 -12.78 3.27 -31.60
C ARG A 63 -13.31 3.46 -30.18
N ASP A 64 -14.20 2.57 -29.79
CA ASP A 64 -14.69 2.44 -28.42
C ASP A 64 -13.87 1.35 -27.73
N PHE A 65 -13.19 1.71 -26.65
CA PHE A 65 -12.41 0.84 -25.78
C PHE A 65 -12.96 0.84 -24.34
N SER A 66 -14.23 1.20 -24.15
CA SER A 66 -14.84 1.28 -22.82
C SER A 66 -14.85 -0.07 -22.10
N ASN A 67 -15.04 -1.18 -22.81
CA ASN A 67 -15.00 -2.52 -22.24
C ASN A 67 -13.58 -2.91 -21.79
N GLU A 68 -12.58 -2.69 -22.65
CA GLU A 68 -11.17 -2.94 -22.38
C GLU A 68 -10.68 -2.09 -21.21
N TYR A 69 -11.11 -0.83 -21.16
CA TYR A 69 -10.82 0.08 -20.06
C TYR A 69 -11.43 -0.42 -18.76
N TRP A 70 -12.70 -0.83 -18.79
CA TRP A 70 -13.39 -1.33 -17.61
C TRP A 70 -12.65 -2.52 -17.00
N GLN A 71 -12.37 -3.54 -17.82
CA GLN A 71 -11.72 -4.78 -17.39
C GLN A 71 -10.24 -4.58 -17.03
N GLY A 72 -9.49 -3.83 -17.86
CA GLY A 72 -8.05 -3.68 -17.73
C GLY A 72 -7.60 -2.61 -16.74
N VAL A 73 -8.47 -1.65 -16.41
CA VAL A 73 -8.11 -0.48 -15.59
C VAL A 73 -9.07 -0.29 -14.43
N PHE A 74 -10.38 -0.22 -14.70
CA PHE A 74 -11.34 0.23 -13.71
C PHE A 74 -11.62 -0.80 -12.61
N GLU A 75 -11.75 -2.08 -12.96
CA GLU A 75 -11.92 -3.16 -11.98
C GLU A 75 -10.75 -3.24 -11.00
N HIS A 76 -9.51 -3.14 -11.51
CA HIS A 76 -8.32 -3.10 -10.68
C HIS A 76 -8.32 -1.85 -9.78
N PHE A 77 -8.65 -0.69 -10.34
CA PHE A 77 -8.76 0.56 -9.58
C PHE A 77 -9.73 0.42 -8.39
N LEU A 78 -10.91 -0.17 -8.58
CA LEU A 78 -11.87 -0.41 -7.49
C LEU A 78 -11.34 -1.41 -6.46
N ALA A 79 -10.71 -2.50 -6.90
CA ALA A 79 -10.13 -3.51 -6.01
C ALA A 79 -9.03 -2.91 -5.12
N GLU A 80 -8.18 -2.04 -5.67
CA GLU A 80 -7.12 -1.34 -4.93
C GLU A 80 -7.70 -0.40 -3.85
N TYR A 81 -8.71 0.38 -4.21
CA TYR A 81 -9.40 1.24 -3.23
C TYR A 81 -10.07 0.40 -2.14
N ALA A 82 -10.76 -0.68 -2.49
CA ALA A 82 -11.38 -1.58 -1.51
C ALA A 82 -10.35 -2.21 -0.55
N ALA A 83 -9.11 -2.41 -1.01
CA ALA A 83 -7.99 -2.87 -0.18
C ALA A 83 -7.32 -1.75 0.65
N GLY A 84 -7.80 -0.49 0.55
CA GLY A 84 -7.25 0.67 1.26
C GLY A 84 -6.02 1.29 0.61
N ARG A 85 -5.61 0.79 -0.56
CA ARG A 85 -4.49 1.33 -1.34
C ARG A 85 -4.97 2.51 -2.18
N THR A 86 -4.03 3.28 -2.71
CA THR A 86 -4.34 4.40 -3.62
C THR A 86 -3.73 4.10 -4.99
N PRO A 87 -4.50 3.53 -5.95
CA PRO A 87 -4.01 3.19 -7.28
C PRO A 87 -3.73 4.41 -8.16
N ASN A 88 -2.95 4.21 -9.23
CA ASN A 88 -2.78 5.18 -10.31
C ASN A 88 -3.42 4.65 -11.62
N PRO A 89 -4.67 5.01 -11.93
CA PRO A 89 -5.36 4.49 -13.12
C PRO A 89 -4.74 4.98 -14.43
N ASP A 90 -4.04 6.11 -14.45
CA ASP A 90 -3.46 6.65 -15.69
C ASP A 90 -2.27 5.82 -16.18
N VAL A 91 -1.49 5.23 -15.26
CA VAL A 91 -0.42 4.27 -15.60
C VAL A 91 -1.00 3.04 -16.29
N LEU A 92 -2.09 2.49 -15.73
CA LEU A 92 -2.77 1.32 -16.29
C LEU A 92 -3.46 1.65 -17.62
N CYS A 93 -4.10 2.81 -17.74
CA CYS A 93 -4.68 3.30 -18.99
C CYS A 93 -3.62 3.37 -20.11
N ASN A 94 -2.43 3.86 -19.80
CA ASN A 94 -1.33 3.83 -20.76
C ASN A 94 -0.96 2.39 -21.13
N ARG A 95 -0.67 1.53 -20.14
CA ARG A 95 -0.22 0.15 -20.40
C ARG A 95 -1.26 -0.67 -21.17
N GLU A 96 -2.51 -0.69 -20.72
CA GLU A 96 -3.55 -1.57 -21.25
C GLU A 96 -4.28 -0.98 -22.44
N VAL A 97 -4.54 0.33 -22.47
CA VAL A 97 -5.36 0.93 -23.53
C VAL A 97 -4.50 1.65 -24.56
N LYS A 98 -3.74 2.68 -24.18
CA LYS A 98 -3.06 3.54 -25.16
C LYS A 98 -1.87 2.90 -25.86
N PHE A 99 -1.17 1.95 -25.23
CA PHE A 99 0.03 1.32 -25.82
C PHE A 99 -0.13 -0.16 -26.11
N LYS A 100 -1.37 -0.67 -25.99
CA LYS A 100 -1.75 -2.04 -26.35
C LYS A 100 -2.95 -2.02 -27.28
N HIS A 101 -4.17 -1.79 -26.79
CA HIS A 101 -5.37 -1.78 -27.65
C HIS A 101 -5.34 -0.72 -28.76
N PHE A 102 -4.85 0.49 -28.47
CA PHE A 102 -4.65 1.51 -29.52
C PHE A 102 -3.57 1.11 -30.52
N LEU A 103 -2.45 0.53 -30.06
CA LEU A 103 -1.38 0.07 -30.93
C LEU A 103 -1.87 -1.04 -31.87
N ASP A 104 -2.65 -1.99 -31.35
CA ASP A 104 -3.23 -3.08 -32.13
C ASP A 104 -4.24 -2.56 -33.14
N ALA A 105 -5.17 -1.70 -32.73
CA ALA A 105 -6.13 -1.08 -33.66
C ALA A 105 -5.44 -0.22 -34.73
N ALA A 106 -4.34 0.45 -34.41
CA ALA A 106 -3.55 1.20 -35.38
C ALA A 106 -2.91 0.27 -36.42
N ARG A 107 -2.38 -0.89 -36.00
CA ARG A 107 -1.81 -1.91 -36.90
C ARG A 107 -2.87 -2.52 -37.81
N GLU A 108 -4.07 -2.81 -37.30
CA GLU A 108 -5.20 -3.28 -38.11
C GLU A 108 -5.59 -2.29 -39.22
N LEU A 109 -5.44 -1.00 -38.95
CA LEU A 109 -5.67 0.08 -39.91
C LEU A 109 -4.43 0.37 -40.79
N GLY A 110 -3.39 -0.45 -40.72
CA GLY A 110 -2.19 -0.38 -41.55
C GLY A 110 -1.13 0.61 -41.08
N ALA A 111 -1.21 1.13 -39.86
CA ALA A 111 -0.19 2.03 -39.32
C ALA A 111 1.01 1.27 -38.76
N GLU A 112 2.23 1.71 -39.13
CA GLU A 112 3.49 1.15 -38.62
C GLU A 112 3.81 1.60 -37.19
N ARG A 113 3.43 2.84 -36.85
CA ARG A 113 3.72 3.49 -35.57
C ARG A 113 2.50 4.24 -35.04
N ILE A 114 2.39 4.34 -33.72
CA ILE A 114 1.47 5.25 -33.04
C ILE A 114 2.18 6.51 -32.58
N ALA A 115 1.43 7.59 -32.43
CA ALA A 115 1.90 8.83 -31.84
C ALA A 115 0.90 9.33 -30.80
N THR A 116 1.40 9.96 -29.74
CA THR A 116 0.55 10.54 -28.69
C THR A 116 1.07 11.92 -28.29
N GLY A 117 0.20 12.74 -27.71
CA GLY A 117 0.55 14.05 -27.15
C GLY A 117 1.15 13.94 -25.74
N HIS A 118 1.99 12.94 -25.46
CA HIS A 118 2.68 12.87 -24.16
C HIS A 118 3.97 13.69 -24.18
N TYR A 119 4.24 14.38 -23.06
CA TYR A 119 5.50 15.09 -22.79
C TYR A 119 6.56 14.09 -22.31
N ALA A 120 7.03 13.26 -23.22
CA ALA A 120 8.13 12.33 -23.01
C ALA A 120 8.94 12.24 -24.29
N ARG A 121 10.18 11.76 -24.22
CA ARG A 121 11.04 11.58 -25.39
C ARG A 121 11.40 10.11 -25.53
N ILE A 122 11.70 9.69 -26.75
CA ILE A 122 12.25 8.37 -27.04
C ILE A 122 13.59 8.57 -27.72
N ALA A 123 14.59 7.81 -27.29
CA ALA A 123 15.87 7.73 -27.97
C ALA A 123 16.24 6.27 -28.23
N GLN A 124 17.04 6.03 -29.25
CA GLN A 124 17.59 4.71 -29.53
C GLN A 124 19.10 4.72 -29.23
N ARG A 125 19.57 3.78 -28.44
CA ARG A 125 21.00 3.56 -28.16
C ARG A 125 21.36 2.12 -28.50
N GLY A 126 22.06 1.95 -29.62
CA GLY A 126 22.30 0.61 -30.18
C GLY A 126 20.97 -0.07 -30.53
N HIS A 127 20.73 -1.25 -29.98
CA HIS A 127 19.49 -2.01 -30.19
C HIS A 127 18.38 -1.71 -29.16
N GLN A 128 18.63 -0.82 -28.20
CA GLN A 128 17.70 -0.53 -27.12
C GLN A 128 17.00 0.81 -27.30
N TRP A 129 15.70 0.83 -27.03
CA TRP A 129 14.87 2.02 -26.92
C TRP A 129 14.85 2.52 -25.48
N LEU A 130 15.10 3.81 -25.32
CA LEU A 130 15.11 4.52 -24.04
C LEU A 130 13.87 5.41 -23.95
N LEU A 131 13.14 5.30 -22.84
CA LEU A 131 12.16 6.32 -22.47
C LEU A 131 12.89 7.43 -21.73
N LEU A 132 12.82 8.63 -22.28
CA LEU A 132 13.42 9.83 -21.72
C LEU A 132 12.34 10.76 -21.19
N ARG A 133 12.69 11.55 -20.18
CA ARG A 133 11.84 12.60 -19.65
C ARG A 133 11.52 13.67 -20.71
N GLY A 134 10.35 14.29 -20.61
CA GLY A 134 10.04 15.49 -21.39
C GLY A 134 11.01 16.64 -21.13
N ALA A 135 11.23 17.50 -22.13
CA ALA A 135 12.06 18.69 -21.99
C ALA A 135 11.48 19.65 -20.94
N ASP A 136 10.17 19.90 -21.01
CA ASP A 136 9.42 20.59 -19.96
C ASP A 136 9.29 19.71 -18.72
N ARG A 137 10.15 19.92 -17.73
CA ARG A 137 10.17 19.14 -16.48
C ARG A 137 8.89 19.28 -15.66
N SER A 138 8.13 20.36 -15.83
CA SER A 138 6.86 20.58 -15.11
C SER A 138 5.69 19.79 -15.72
N LYS A 139 5.86 19.35 -16.97
CA LYS A 139 4.88 18.57 -17.74
C LYS A 139 5.35 17.17 -18.09
N ASP A 140 6.61 16.80 -17.81
CA ASP A 140 7.17 15.46 -18.04
C ASP A 140 6.21 14.34 -17.63
N GLN A 141 5.82 13.50 -18.58
CA GLN A 141 4.87 12.42 -18.40
C GLN A 141 5.53 11.03 -18.39
N SER A 142 6.86 10.95 -18.39
CA SER A 142 7.58 9.67 -18.30
C SER A 142 7.14 8.82 -17.09
N TYR A 143 6.74 9.44 -15.98
CA TYR A 143 6.21 8.79 -14.79
C TYR A 143 5.00 7.89 -15.12
N PHE A 144 4.09 8.33 -15.99
CA PHE A 144 2.92 7.55 -16.37
C PHE A 144 3.20 6.49 -17.45
N LEU A 145 4.41 6.50 -18.02
CA LEU A 145 4.83 5.64 -19.13
C LEU A 145 5.88 4.62 -18.68
N HIS A 146 6.18 4.53 -17.39
CA HIS A 146 7.24 3.65 -16.86
C HIS A 146 6.99 2.15 -17.07
N GLN A 147 5.77 1.74 -17.44
CA GLN A 147 5.41 0.35 -17.73
C GLN A 147 5.47 0.00 -19.23
N LEU A 148 5.99 0.89 -20.08
CA LEU A 148 6.23 0.59 -21.49
C LEU A 148 7.48 -0.27 -21.67
N GLY A 149 7.41 -1.26 -22.57
CA GLY A 149 8.53 -2.11 -22.95
C GLY A 149 9.16 -1.70 -24.28
N GLN A 150 10.19 -2.45 -24.69
CA GLN A 150 10.93 -2.21 -25.94
C GLN A 150 10.01 -2.22 -27.18
N GLU A 151 9.07 -3.16 -27.26
CA GLU A 151 8.14 -3.27 -28.39
C GLU A 151 7.22 -2.06 -28.51
N GLN A 152 6.65 -1.60 -27.39
CA GLN A 152 5.79 -0.42 -27.38
C GLN A 152 6.58 0.85 -27.75
N LEU A 153 7.78 1.02 -27.20
CA LEU A 153 8.62 2.20 -27.50
C LEU A 153 9.09 2.21 -28.97
N ALA A 154 9.44 1.05 -29.54
CA ALA A 154 9.83 0.94 -30.95
C ALA A 154 8.73 1.38 -31.91
N ALA A 155 7.47 1.17 -31.54
CA ALA A 155 6.31 1.51 -32.34
C ALA A 155 5.66 2.85 -31.96
N THR A 156 6.32 3.69 -31.14
CA THR A 156 5.74 4.92 -30.59
C THR A 156 6.54 6.16 -30.94
N LEU A 157 5.83 7.26 -31.21
CA LEU A 157 6.36 8.61 -31.34
C LEU A 157 5.76 9.53 -30.27
N PHE A 158 6.59 10.43 -29.73
CA PHE A 158 6.16 11.54 -28.87
C PHE A 158 6.55 12.88 -29.51
N PRO A 159 5.74 13.39 -30.45
CA PRO A 159 6.14 14.51 -31.30
C PRO A 159 6.27 15.85 -30.56
N ILE A 160 5.92 15.91 -29.27
CA ILE A 160 5.94 17.15 -28.47
C ILE A 160 6.89 17.07 -27.28
N GLY A 161 7.63 15.97 -27.13
CA GLY A 161 8.47 15.72 -25.96
C GLY A 161 9.62 16.70 -25.77
N ASP A 162 10.01 17.40 -26.82
CA ASP A 162 11.04 18.44 -26.90
C ASP A 162 10.50 19.86 -26.66
N LEU A 163 9.18 20.04 -26.51
CA LEU A 163 8.57 21.36 -26.39
C LEU A 163 8.25 21.74 -24.95
N GLU A 164 8.45 23.03 -24.64
CA GLU A 164 7.83 23.68 -23.50
C GLU A 164 6.32 23.87 -23.73
N LYS A 165 5.50 23.72 -22.67
CA LYS A 165 4.04 23.88 -22.81
C LYS A 165 3.64 25.25 -23.36
N SER A 166 4.39 26.30 -23.00
CA SER A 166 4.19 27.66 -23.50
C SER A 166 4.38 27.75 -25.01
N ASP A 167 5.42 27.11 -25.55
CA ASP A 167 5.68 27.07 -26.98
C ASP A 167 4.64 26.24 -27.72
N LEU A 168 4.25 25.09 -27.16
CA LEU A 168 3.17 24.29 -27.73
C LEU A 168 1.86 25.10 -27.85
N ARG A 169 1.51 25.88 -26.83
CA ARG A 169 0.34 26.78 -26.86
C ARG A 169 0.47 27.91 -27.86
N ARG A 170 1.69 28.43 -28.08
CA ARG A 170 1.97 29.44 -29.10
C ARG A 170 1.79 28.84 -30.50
N ILE A 171 2.41 27.69 -30.78
CA ILE A 171 2.24 26.96 -32.04
C ILE A 171 0.77 26.72 -32.34
N ALA A 172 -0.01 26.23 -31.37
CA ALA A 172 -1.43 25.96 -31.56
C ALA A 172 -2.23 27.20 -31.96
N ARG A 173 -1.89 28.37 -31.42
CA ARG A 173 -2.50 29.66 -31.80
C ARG A 173 -2.06 30.10 -33.19
N ASP A 174 -0.76 30.06 -33.46
CA ASP A 174 -0.17 30.54 -34.71
C ASP A 174 -0.73 29.77 -35.92
N VAL A 175 -0.97 28.46 -35.75
CA VAL A 175 -1.53 27.59 -36.80
C VAL A 175 -3.05 27.44 -36.71
N SER A 176 -3.70 28.28 -35.88
CA SER A 176 -5.15 28.39 -35.76
C SER A 176 -5.86 27.06 -35.46
N LEU A 177 -5.25 26.20 -34.63
CA LEU A 177 -5.88 24.96 -34.19
C LEU A 177 -7.14 25.27 -33.37
N PRO A 178 -8.29 24.63 -33.60
CA PRO A 178 -9.52 24.87 -32.84
C PRO A 178 -9.33 24.70 -31.32
N THR A 179 -8.42 23.82 -30.92
CA THR A 179 -8.13 23.49 -29.52
C THR A 179 -7.15 24.44 -28.83
N HIS A 180 -6.69 25.51 -29.49
CA HIS A 180 -5.61 26.39 -28.98
C HIS A 180 -5.90 26.99 -27.59
N ALA A 181 -7.16 27.33 -27.31
CA ALA A 181 -7.62 27.93 -26.06
C ALA A 181 -8.19 26.91 -25.05
N LYS A 182 -8.34 25.64 -25.44
CA LYS A 182 -8.95 24.62 -24.59
C LYS A 182 -8.09 24.33 -23.38
N LYS A 183 -8.65 24.32 -22.17
CA LYS A 183 -7.89 24.05 -20.94
C LYS A 183 -7.33 22.62 -20.94
N ASP A 184 -6.22 22.43 -20.24
CA ASP A 184 -5.67 21.08 -20.02
C ASP A 184 -6.69 20.27 -19.19
N SER A 185 -6.88 18.99 -19.51
CA SER A 185 -7.70 18.11 -18.69
C SER A 185 -7.06 17.95 -17.30
N THR A 186 -7.84 18.22 -16.26
CA THR A 186 -7.44 18.02 -14.86
C THR A 186 -8.20 16.84 -14.27
N GLY A 187 -7.55 16.05 -13.42
CA GLY A 187 -8.15 14.86 -12.80
C GLY A 187 -7.90 13.58 -13.60
N ILE A 188 -8.51 12.50 -13.15
CA ILE A 188 -8.39 11.18 -13.78
C ILE A 188 -9.20 11.19 -15.09
N CYS A 189 -8.62 10.69 -16.18
CA CYS A 189 -9.09 10.86 -17.56
C CYS A 189 -10.61 10.60 -17.77
N PHE A 190 -11.19 9.60 -17.11
CA PHE A 190 -12.60 9.24 -17.26
C PHE A 190 -13.52 9.95 -16.27
N ILE A 191 -13.02 10.37 -15.11
CA ILE A 191 -13.81 11.08 -14.10
C ILE A 191 -14.04 12.52 -14.57
N GLY A 192 -13.05 13.12 -15.24
CA GLY A 192 -13.11 14.51 -15.68
C GLY A 192 -13.15 15.46 -14.48
N GLU A 193 -14.03 16.47 -14.52
CA GLU A 193 -14.20 17.47 -13.45
C GLU A 193 -15.21 17.05 -12.37
N ARG A 194 -15.67 15.79 -12.37
CA ARG A 194 -16.63 15.28 -11.38
C ARG A 194 -16.01 15.20 -9.98
N ASP A 195 -16.85 15.30 -8.95
CA ASP A 195 -16.42 15.05 -7.59
C ASP A 195 -15.99 13.58 -7.42
N PHE A 196 -14.73 13.37 -7.08
CA PHE A 196 -14.13 12.03 -6.99
C PHE A 196 -14.81 11.16 -5.92
N ARG A 197 -15.26 11.77 -4.81
CA ARG A 197 -15.91 11.06 -3.71
C ARG A 197 -17.30 10.60 -4.11
N GLU A 198 -18.08 11.46 -4.75
CA GLU A 198 -19.39 11.09 -5.30
C GLU A 198 -19.26 9.96 -6.32
N PHE A 199 -18.29 10.07 -7.23
CA PHE A 199 -18.01 9.05 -8.24
C PHE A 199 -17.68 7.69 -7.59
N LEU A 200 -16.72 7.65 -6.66
CA LEU A 200 -16.29 6.41 -6.03
C LEU A 200 -17.40 5.78 -5.17
N GLY A 201 -18.26 6.60 -4.55
CA GLY A 201 -19.38 6.15 -3.71
C GLY A 201 -20.47 5.37 -4.46
N ARG A 202 -20.49 5.40 -5.79
CA ARG A 202 -21.40 4.58 -6.61
C ARG A 202 -20.95 3.14 -6.73
N TYR A 203 -19.65 2.89 -6.55
CA TYR A 203 -19.04 1.57 -6.74
C TYR A 203 -18.59 0.93 -5.43
N LEU A 204 -18.15 1.75 -4.47
CA LEU A 204 -17.74 1.29 -3.15
C LEU A 204 -18.70 1.84 -2.08
N PRO A 205 -19.35 0.98 -1.28
CA PRO A 205 -20.28 1.43 -0.26
C PRO A 205 -19.52 2.25 0.79
N ALA A 206 -19.91 3.51 0.93
CA ALA A 206 -19.37 4.41 1.94
C ALA A 206 -19.93 4.06 3.30
N LYS A 207 -19.06 3.91 4.31
CA LYS A 207 -19.47 3.79 5.71
C LYS A 207 -18.78 4.84 6.55
N THR A 208 -19.57 5.62 7.29
CA THR A 208 -19.04 6.58 8.26
C THR A 208 -18.15 5.87 9.28
N GLY A 209 -16.99 6.45 9.57
CA GLY A 209 -16.00 5.92 10.49
C GLY A 209 -15.32 7.02 11.29
N GLN A 210 -14.49 6.63 12.27
CA GLN A 210 -13.84 7.58 13.18
C GLN A 210 -12.52 8.09 12.60
N ILE A 211 -12.23 9.36 12.85
CA ILE A 211 -10.92 9.96 12.65
C ILE A 211 -10.21 10.01 14.01
N LEU A 212 -9.05 9.39 14.14
CA LEU A 212 -8.29 9.28 15.39
C LEU A 212 -6.92 9.96 15.30
N ASP A 213 -6.40 10.41 16.43
CA ASP A 213 -4.97 10.70 16.59
C ASP A 213 -4.20 9.40 16.87
N PRO A 214 -3.16 9.07 16.08
CA PRO A 214 -2.40 7.84 16.26
C PRO A 214 -1.56 7.79 17.55
N SER A 215 -1.24 8.93 18.17
CA SER A 215 -0.38 9.03 19.36
C SER A 215 -1.09 8.61 20.65
N ASP A 216 -2.35 9.02 20.83
CA ASP A 216 -3.14 8.78 22.05
C ASP A 216 -4.46 8.04 21.79
N GLY A 217 -4.84 7.84 20.53
CA GLY A 217 -6.09 7.20 20.13
C GLY A 217 -7.33 8.06 20.32
N SER A 218 -7.17 9.37 20.59
CA SER A 218 -8.29 10.28 20.79
C SER A 218 -9.12 10.44 19.52
N VAL A 219 -10.45 10.50 19.68
CA VAL A 219 -11.38 10.76 18.58
C VAL A 219 -11.33 12.24 18.23
N ILE A 220 -10.96 12.53 16.99
CA ILE A 220 -10.84 13.90 16.45
C ILE A 220 -12.13 14.31 15.75
N ALA A 221 -12.69 13.43 14.91
CA ALA A 221 -13.87 13.70 14.10
C ALA A 221 -14.43 12.38 13.52
N GLU A 222 -15.38 12.49 12.59
CA GLU A 222 -15.87 11.39 11.77
C GLU A 222 -15.57 11.65 10.30
N HIS A 223 -15.40 10.58 9.53
CA HIS A 223 -15.21 10.64 8.08
C HIS A 223 -16.36 9.94 7.34
N PRO A 224 -16.71 10.36 6.11
CA PRO A 224 -17.80 9.75 5.34
C PRO A 224 -17.46 8.37 4.75
N GLY A 225 -16.17 8.00 4.72
CA GLY A 225 -15.71 6.69 4.24
C GLY A 225 -14.20 6.67 4.11
N VAL A 226 -13.55 5.63 4.66
CA VAL A 226 -12.07 5.56 4.77
C VAL A 226 -11.38 5.53 3.39
N PHE A 227 -12.05 4.99 2.37
CA PHE A 227 -11.54 4.86 1.00
C PHE A 227 -11.38 6.20 0.26
N TYR A 228 -12.05 7.27 0.73
CA TYR A 228 -12.00 8.59 0.09
C TYR A 228 -10.75 9.41 0.42
N PHE A 229 -9.85 8.83 1.21
CA PHE A 229 -8.69 9.52 1.73
C PHE A 229 -7.41 8.86 1.23
N THR A 230 -6.40 9.69 1.01
CA THR A 230 -5.04 9.25 0.66
C THR A 230 -4.06 9.77 1.69
N LEU A 231 -2.98 9.02 1.92
CA LEU A 231 -1.92 9.42 2.84
C LEU A 231 -1.35 10.80 2.47
N GLY A 232 -1.17 11.65 3.47
CA GLY A 232 -0.69 13.02 3.33
C GLY A 232 -1.74 14.03 2.85
N GLN A 233 -2.99 13.63 2.60
CA GLN A 233 -4.10 14.50 2.22
C GLN A 233 -4.46 15.47 3.35
N ARG A 234 -4.68 16.74 2.99
CA ARG A 234 -5.14 17.80 3.90
C ARG A 234 -6.62 18.16 3.70
N GLU A 235 -7.03 18.26 2.43
CA GLU A 235 -8.36 18.76 2.07
C GLU A 235 -9.44 17.69 2.22
N GLY A 236 -10.68 18.13 2.42
CA GLY A 236 -11.84 17.24 2.49
C GLY A 236 -11.99 16.45 3.80
N LEU A 237 -11.13 16.71 4.80
CA LEU A 237 -11.23 16.16 6.16
C LEU A 237 -12.36 16.79 6.99
N ASN A 238 -12.74 18.04 6.68
CA ASN A 238 -13.79 18.79 7.37
C ASN A 238 -13.63 18.85 8.91
N ILE A 239 -12.38 18.84 9.39
CA ILE A 239 -12.06 18.94 10.82
C ILE A 239 -11.96 20.43 11.19
N GLY A 240 -12.86 20.90 12.06
CA GLY A 240 -12.85 22.25 12.62
C GLY A 240 -11.87 22.41 13.77
N GLY A 241 -12.02 23.48 14.56
CA GLY A 241 -11.23 23.69 15.78
C GLY A 241 -11.49 22.59 16.81
N VAL A 242 -10.44 21.85 17.19
CA VAL A 242 -10.52 20.78 18.20
C VAL A 242 -10.01 21.32 19.53
N ARG A 243 -10.80 21.17 20.60
CA ARG A 243 -10.44 21.69 21.93
C ARG A 243 -9.12 21.06 22.40
N GLY A 244 -8.17 21.90 22.82
CA GLY A 244 -6.86 21.45 23.31
C GLY A 244 -5.84 21.15 22.19
N ARG A 245 -6.18 21.41 20.92
CA ARG A 245 -5.26 21.29 19.79
C ARG A 245 -4.96 22.66 19.17
N PRO A 246 -3.74 22.88 18.63
CA PRO A 246 -3.40 24.06 17.86
C PRO A 246 -4.38 24.34 16.70
N ALA A 247 -4.48 25.60 16.29
CA ALA A 247 -5.19 26.00 15.06
C ALA A 247 -4.33 25.72 13.81
N ALA A 248 -3.96 24.46 13.62
CA ALA A 248 -3.12 23.97 12.54
C ALA A 248 -3.90 23.01 11.61
N PRO A 249 -3.54 22.91 10.32
CA PRO A 249 -4.18 21.97 9.40
C PRO A 249 -3.95 20.52 9.84
N TRP A 250 -4.90 19.65 9.54
CA TRP A 250 -4.77 18.21 9.74
C TRP A 250 -4.35 17.51 8.44
N TYR A 251 -3.57 16.45 8.58
CA TYR A 251 -3.11 15.60 7.48
C TYR A 251 -3.45 14.15 7.78
N VAL A 252 -3.90 13.41 6.77
CA VAL A 252 -4.06 11.96 6.87
C VAL A 252 -2.69 11.32 7.02
N VAL A 253 -2.47 10.60 8.11
CA VAL A 253 -1.21 9.90 8.39
C VAL A 253 -1.32 8.38 8.33
N GLY A 254 -2.53 7.84 8.21
CA GLY A 254 -2.76 6.43 7.91
C GLY A 254 -4.23 6.06 7.77
N LYS A 255 -4.48 4.84 7.31
CA LYS A 255 -5.81 4.30 7.03
C LYS A 255 -5.90 2.87 7.53
N ASP A 256 -6.87 2.59 8.38
CA ASP A 256 -7.26 1.23 8.74
C ASP A 256 -8.64 0.93 8.15
N VAL A 257 -8.62 0.28 6.99
CA VAL A 257 -9.85 -0.11 6.30
C VAL A 257 -10.65 -1.15 7.09
N ALA A 258 -9.98 -2.07 7.77
CA ALA A 258 -10.64 -3.18 8.46
C ALA A 258 -11.47 -2.66 9.64
N SER A 259 -10.90 -1.73 10.40
CA SER A 259 -11.58 -1.06 11.52
C SER A 259 -12.41 0.15 11.09
N ASN A 260 -12.36 0.53 9.80
CA ASN A 260 -12.95 1.75 9.25
C ASN A 260 -12.53 3.01 10.04
N VAL A 261 -11.23 3.17 10.22
CA VAL A 261 -10.59 4.28 10.96
C VAL A 261 -9.62 5.02 10.06
N LEU A 262 -9.66 6.35 10.14
CA LEU A 262 -8.70 7.26 9.53
C LEU A 262 -7.82 7.86 10.60
N TYR A 263 -6.50 7.90 10.40
CA TYR A 263 -5.59 8.54 11.35
C TYR A 263 -5.12 9.89 10.82
N VAL A 264 -5.06 10.90 11.69
CA VAL A 264 -4.63 12.26 11.35
C VAL A 264 -3.64 12.83 12.35
N ASP A 265 -2.79 13.73 11.87
CA ASP A 265 -1.83 14.51 12.66
C ASP A 265 -1.81 15.95 12.13
N GLN A 266 -1.45 16.92 12.97
CA GLN A 266 -1.30 18.33 12.58
C GLN A 266 0.11 18.66 12.07
N ASP A 267 1.09 17.80 12.32
CA ASP A 267 2.42 17.96 11.76
C ASP A 267 2.42 17.54 10.28
N ARG A 268 2.81 18.49 9.41
CA ARG A 268 2.97 18.24 7.98
C ARG A 268 4.00 17.13 7.74
N ASP A 269 5.08 17.12 8.51
CA ASP A 269 6.18 16.17 8.38
C ASP A 269 6.15 15.13 9.50
N SER A 270 4.93 14.83 9.98
CA SER A 270 4.67 13.85 11.03
C SER A 270 5.48 12.56 10.82
N PRO A 271 6.20 12.07 11.85
CA PRO A 271 6.96 10.83 11.78
C PRO A 271 6.12 9.63 11.31
N TRP A 272 4.80 9.65 11.55
CA TRP A 272 3.86 8.62 11.09
C TRP A 272 3.80 8.47 9.56
N MET A 273 4.14 9.52 8.81
CA MET A 273 4.14 9.54 7.34
C MET A 273 5.52 9.40 6.71
N LEU A 274 6.59 9.46 7.50
CA LEU A 274 7.95 9.42 6.99
C LEU A 274 8.40 7.97 6.82
N SER A 275 9.02 7.68 5.68
CA SER A 275 9.59 6.37 5.36
C SER A 275 10.97 6.51 4.76
N ASN A 276 11.91 5.70 5.20
CA ASN A 276 13.26 5.62 4.61
C ASN A 276 13.35 4.50 3.58
N ARG A 277 12.44 3.53 3.66
CA ARG A 277 12.45 2.35 2.80
C ARG A 277 11.07 2.00 2.31
N LEU A 278 11.03 1.47 1.10
CA LEU A 278 9.84 0.83 0.54
C LEU A 278 10.21 -0.50 -0.09
N ARG A 279 9.20 -1.37 -0.21
CA ARG A 279 9.23 -2.57 -1.03
C ARG A 279 8.13 -2.45 -2.07
N SER A 280 8.45 -2.81 -3.31
CA SER A 280 7.49 -2.83 -4.40
C SER A 280 6.90 -4.22 -4.63
N GLU A 281 5.91 -4.28 -5.51
CA GLU A 281 5.57 -5.49 -6.27
C GLU A 281 6.66 -5.77 -7.34
N THR A 282 6.50 -6.79 -8.18
CA THR A 282 7.45 -7.07 -9.27
C THR A 282 7.66 -5.84 -10.15
N ALA A 283 8.92 -5.47 -10.37
CA ALA A 283 9.27 -4.29 -11.14
C ALA A 283 9.25 -4.55 -12.64
N HIS A 284 8.74 -3.58 -13.40
CA HIS A 284 8.86 -3.52 -14.85
C HIS A 284 10.10 -2.71 -15.21
N TRP A 285 10.92 -3.26 -16.11
CA TRP A 285 12.12 -2.60 -16.62
C TRP A 285 11.95 -2.29 -18.09
N ILE A 286 12.17 -1.05 -18.48
CA ILE A 286 12.01 -0.62 -19.88
C ILE A 286 12.99 -1.37 -20.78
N ALA A 287 14.23 -1.55 -20.31
CA ALA A 287 15.26 -2.32 -21.01
C ALA A 287 15.06 -3.85 -20.94
N GLY A 288 14.02 -4.34 -20.26
CA GLY A 288 13.73 -5.76 -20.06
C GLY A 288 14.44 -6.40 -18.85
N ALA A 289 15.44 -5.73 -18.28
CA ALA A 289 16.16 -6.19 -17.09
C ALA A 289 16.67 -4.99 -16.26
N PRO A 290 16.90 -5.17 -14.94
CA PRO A 290 17.51 -4.13 -14.11
C PRO A 290 18.97 -3.86 -14.52
N PRO A 291 19.51 -2.65 -14.29
CA PRO A 291 20.91 -2.34 -14.58
C PRO A 291 21.91 -3.23 -13.80
N ALA A 292 21.57 -3.57 -12.56
CA ALA A 292 22.33 -4.45 -11.69
C ALA A 292 21.43 -4.99 -10.56
N ARG A 293 21.93 -5.96 -9.78
CA ARG A 293 21.24 -6.43 -8.56
C ARG A 293 21.14 -5.34 -7.48
N ARG A 294 22.14 -4.46 -7.42
CA ARG A 294 22.17 -3.27 -6.56
C ARG A 294 22.72 -2.09 -7.34
N PHE A 295 22.04 -0.95 -7.31
CA PHE A 295 22.47 0.27 -8.00
C PHE A 295 21.91 1.53 -7.33
N GLU A 296 22.53 2.67 -7.63
CA GLU A 296 22.09 3.99 -7.19
C GLU A 296 21.38 4.70 -8.33
N CYS A 297 20.29 5.40 -8.02
CA CYS A 297 19.51 6.17 -8.98
C CYS A 297 18.65 7.21 -8.25
N THR A 298 17.76 7.90 -8.97
CA THR A 298 16.70 8.69 -8.35
C THR A 298 15.35 8.01 -8.50
N ALA A 299 14.45 8.30 -7.55
CA ALA A 299 13.11 7.75 -7.54
C ALA A 299 12.04 8.84 -7.35
N GLN A 300 10.89 8.60 -7.97
CA GLN A 300 9.64 9.32 -7.69
C GLN A 300 8.63 8.33 -7.12
N THR A 301 7.98 8.69 -6.01
CA THR A 301 6.92 7.88 -5.36
C THR A 301 5.51 8.45 -5.61
N ARG A 302 5.44 9.62 -6.25
CA ARG A 302 4.24 10.27 -6.75
C ARG A 302 4.59 11.20 -7.91
N TYR A 303 3.64 11.44 -8.81
CA TYR A 303 3.83 12.37 -9.91
C TYR A 303 4.14 13.80 -9.40
N ARG A 304 5.08 14.49 -10.06
CA ARG A 304 5.58 15.84 -9.69
C ARG A 304 6.27 15.92 -8.33
N GLN A 305 6.67 14.80 -7.75
CA GLN A 305 7.69 14.82 -6.71
C GLN A 305 9.03 15.23 -7.32
N PRO A 306 9.86 16.01 -6.61
CA PRO A 306 11.28 16.09 -6.91
C PRO A 306 11.92 14.71 -6.96
N ASP A 307 13.04 14.61 -7.67
CA ASP A 307 13.78 13.35 -7.77
C ASP A 307 14.54 13.10 -6.46
N GLU A 308 14.31 11.94 -5.86
CA GLU A 308 14.89 11.60 -4.56
C GLU A 308 16.01 10.57 -4.74
N PRO A 309 17.25 10.88 -4.34
CA PRO A 309 18.35 9.93 -4.37
C PRO A 309 18.05 8.68 -3.56
N CYS A 310 18.35 7.52 -4.14
CA CYS A 310 18.09 6.25 -3.49
C CYS A 310 19.03 5.13 -3.97
N THR A 311 19.18 4.11 -3.12
CA THR A 311 19.77 2.82 -3.47
C THR A 311 18.66 1.80 -3.70
N VAL A 312 18.73 1.09 -4.82
CA VAL A 312 17.81 0.02 -5.19
C VAL A 312 18.49 -1.32 -5.06
N ASN A 313 17.83 -2.28 -4.39
CA ASN A 313 18.19 -3.70 -4.38
C ASN A 313 17.08 -4.50 -5.06
N VAL A 314 17.42 -5.23 -6.12
CA VAL A 314 16.50 -6.14 -6.81
C VAL A 314 16.53 -7.49 -6.09
N LEU A 315 15.34 -7.99 -5.74
CA LEU A 315 15.15 -9.26 -5.04
C LEU A 315 14.93 -10.41 -6.01
N ASP A 316 15.07 -11.65 -5.53
CA ASP A 316 14.98 -12.85 -6.38
C ASP A 316 13.57 -13.07 -6.96
N ASP A 317 12.53 -12.48 -6.36
CA ASP A 317 11.15 -12.47 -6.85
C ASP A 317 10.85 -11.37 -7.89
N GLY A 318 11.88 -10.60 -8.28
CA GLY A 318 11.77 -9.47 -9.21
C GLY A 318 11.20 -8.19 -8.60
N SER A 319 10.83 -8.18 -7.32
CA SER A 319 10.48 -6.95 -6.60
C SER A 319 11.74 -6.14 -6.27
N VAL A 320 11.56 -4.86 -5.92
CA VAL A 320 12.67 -4.01 -5.48
C VAL A 320 12.47 -3.52 -4.05
N GLN A 321 13.59 -3.45 -3.33
CA GLN A 321 13.70 -2.72 -2.08
C GLN A 321 14.46 -1.42 -2.35
N VAL A 322 13.83 -0.30 -2.06
CA VAL A 322 14.44 1.03 -2.23
C VAL A 322 14.74 1.61 -0.86
N SER A 323 15.95 2.14 -0.70
CA SER A 323 16.37 2.90 0.48
C SER A 323 16.70 4.33 0.05
N PHE A 324 16.01 5.30 0.62
CA PHE A 324 16.24 6.71 0.34
C PHE A 324 17.31 7.29 1.26
N ASP A 325 18.07 8.25 0.76
CA ASP A 325 19.08 8.95 1.56
C ASP A 325 18.44 9.85 2.63
N ARG A 326 17.20 10.28 2.39
CA ARG A 326 16.40 11.11 3.30
C ARG A 326 15.00 10.52 3.46
N PRO A 327 14.37 10.67 4.63
CA PRO A 327 12.99 10.21 4.84
C PRO A 327 12.02 10.85 3.85
N GLN A 328 11.23 10.02 3.20
CA GLN A 328 10.24 10.39 2.21
C GLN A 328 8.86 10.46 2.84
N ARG A 329 8.19 11.59 2.61
CA ARG A 329 6.86 11.86 3.14
C ARG A 329 5.77 11.16 2.32
N ALA A 330 4.88 10.47 3.02
CA ALA A 330 3.64 9.92 2.48
C ALA A 330 3.85 8.99 1.28
N VAL A 331 4.90 8.17 1.32
CA VAL A 331 5.06 7.06 0.38
C VAL A 331 3.87 6.12 0.57
N THR A 332 3.07 5.95 -0.50
CA THR A 332 1.72 5.38 -0.39
C THR A 332 1.63 4.06 -1.14
N PRO A 333 1.26 2.94 -0.47
CA PRO A 333 0.97 1.69 -1.16
C PRO A 333 -0.12 1.81 -2.23
N GLY A 334 0.09 1.18 -3.38
CA GLY A 334 -0.74 1.30 -4.57
C GLY A 334 -0.31 2.40 -5.54
N GLN A 335 0.47 3.40 -5.10
CA GLN A 335 1.09 4.38 -6.01
C GLN A 335 2.29 3.76 -6.72
N SER A 336 2.74 4.43 -7.79
CA SER A 336 3.90 3.99 -8.56
C SER A 336 5.20 4.50 -7.97
N LEU A 337 6.17 3.60 -7.85
CA LEU A 337 7.58 3.90 -7.77
C LEU A 337 8.12 3.99 -9.21
N VAL A 338 8.76 5.08 -9.58
CA VAL A 338 9.44 5.22 -10.88
C VAL A 338 10.89 5.59 -10.67
N LEU A 339 11.78 4.85 -11.34
CA LEU A 339 13.23 4.94 -11.17
C LEU A 339 13.88 5.60 -12.39
N TYR A 340 14.85 6.48 -12.15
CA TYR A 340 15.49 7.28 -13.18
C TYR A 340 17.02 7.33 -13.03
N ASP A 341 17.70 7.28 -14.17
CA ASP A 341 19.13 7.61 -14.31
C ASP A 341 19.25 8.88 -15.15
N GLY A 342 19.36 10.02 -14.47
CA GLY A 342 19.30 11.34 -15.10
C GLY A 342 17.98 11.57 -15.86
N GLU A 343 18.06 11.63 -17.19
CA GLU A 343 16.89 11.77 -18.06
C GLU A 343 16.23 10.44 -18.44
N VAL A 344 16.90 9.31 -18.21
CA VAL A 344 16.43 7.98 -18.61
C VAL A 344 15.48 7.44 -17.55
N CYS A 345 14.25 7.10 -17.94
CA CYS A 345 13.35 6.29 -17.13
C CYS A 345 13.81 4.84 -17.21
N LEU A 346 14.20 4.25 -16.09
CA LEU A 346 14.64 2.85 -16.03
C LEU A 346 13.45 1.88 -16.02
N GLY A 347 12.33 2.33 -15.47
CA GLY A 347 11.14 1.53 -15.23
C GLY A 347 10.52 1.88 -13.88
N GLY A 348 9.71 0.97 -13.35
CA GLY A 348 9.02 1.20 -12.10
C GLY A 348 8.15 0.04 -11.66
N ALA A 349 7.46 0.23 -10.55
CA ALA A 349 6.67 -0.80 -9.90
C ALA A 349 5.55 -0.17 -9.06
N VAL A 350 4.57 -0.97 -8.66
CA VAL A 350 3.59 -0.56 -7.65
C VAL A 350 4.24 -0.67 -6.26
N ILE A 351 4.08 0.36 -5.42
CA ILE A 351 4.56 0.35 -4.04
C ILE A 351 3.67 -0.63 -3.24
N ALA A 352 4.29 -1.67 -2.68
CA ALA A 352 3.57 -2.69 -1.91
C ALA A 352 3.53 -2.36 -0.42
N ALA A 353 4.63 -1.85 0.14
CA ALA A 353 4.78 -1.55 1.56
C ALA A 353 5.87 -0.50 1.80
N THR A 354 5.80 0.15 2.96
CA THR A 354 6.80 1.13 3.43
C THR A 354 7.19 0.84 4.88
N ASP A 355 8.25 1.48 5.36
CA ASP A 355 8.62 1.45 6.77
C ASP A 355 8.04 2.60 7.60
N ALA A 356 7.00 3.29 7.10
CA ALA A 356 6.28 4.29 7.86
C ALA A 356 5.68 3.66 9.15
N PRO A 357 5.85 4.27 10.34
CA PRO A 357 5.51 3.63 11.61
C PRO A 357 4.05 3.16 11.72
N LEU A 358 3.10 3.95 11.20
CA LEU A 358 1.69 3.58 11.25
C LEU A 358 1.35 2.44 10.29
N GLU A 359 1.95 2.44 9.11
CA GLU A 359 1.81 1.33 8.15
C GLU A 359 2.34 0.03 8.75
N GLN A 360 3.46 0.08 9.46
CA GLN A 360 3.99 -1.07 10.19
C GLN A 360 3.04 -1.52 11.30
N ARG A 361 2.51 -0.58 12.10
CA ARG A 361 1.55 -0.83 13.18
C ARG A 361 0.32 -1.59 12.68
N LEU A 362 -0.26 -1.15 11.57
CA LEU A 362 -1.47 -1.72 10.97
C LEU A 362 -1.21 -3.07 10.28
N ARG A 363 0.00 -3.29 9.76
CA ARG A 363 0.36 -4.55 9.07
C ARG A 363 0.78 -5.67 9.99
N THR A 364 1.02 -5.40 11.27
CA THR A 364 1.40 -6.44 12.25
C THR A 364 0.21 -6.95 13.03
N THR A 365 0.01 -8.27 13.03
CA THR A 365 -0.94 -8.94 13.91
C THR A 365 -0.16 -9.77 14.93
N PRO A 366 0.20 -9.21 16.09
CA PRO A 366 0.60 -9.98 17.26
C PRO A 366 -0.47 -11.04 17.51
N SER A 367 -0.08 -12.32 17.54
CA SER A 367 -1.02 -13.41 17.77
C SER A 367 -0.61 -14.19 19.02
N PRO A 368 -1.50 -14.37 20.01
CA PRO A 368 -1.19 -15.22 21.18
C PRO A 368 -1.07 -16.71 20.80
N PHE A 369 -1.43 -17.09 19.57
CA PHE A 369 -1.54 -18.50 19.16
C PHE A 369 -0.23 -19.27 19.25
N GLU A 370 0.91 -18.62 19.02
CA GLU A 370 2.20 -19.30 19.08
C GLU A 370 2.52 -19.78 20.50
N ALA A 371 2.43 -18.89 21.49
CA ALA A 371 2.59 -19.24 22.90
C ALA A 371 1.53 -20.26 23.35
N LEU A 372 0.29 -20.11 22.90
CA LEU A 372 -0.81 -21.01 23.29
C LEU A 372 -0.71 -22.40 22.65
N GLN A 373 -0.11 -22.52 21.47
CA GLN A 373 0.21 -23.82 20.88
C GLN A 373 1.24 -24.57 21.73
N GLN A 374 2.25 -23.87 22.22
CA GLN A 374 3.23 -24.48 23.13
C GLN A 374 2.58 -24.89 24.46
N VAL A 375 1.69 -24.06 25.02
CA VAL A 375 0.90 -24.45 26.21
C VAL A 375 0.14 -25.76 25.98
N ARG A 376 -0.53 -25.91 24.83
CA ARG A 376 -1.23 -27.15 24.46
C ARG A 376 -0.29 -28.34 24.33
N ARG A 377 0.82 -28.16 23.61
CA ARG A 377 1.83 -29.20 23.40
C ARG A 377 2.41 -29.70 24.73
N ILE A 378 2.76 -28.79 25.63
CA ILE A 378 3.33 -29.12 26.94
C ILE A 378 2.28 -29.81 27.82
N ALA A 379 1.03 -29.30 27.83
CA ALA A 379 -0.04 -29.91 28.60
C ALA A 379 -0.35 -31.34 28.14
N ASP A 380 -0.25 -31.63 26.84
CA ASP A 380 -0.58 -32.95 26.28
C ASP A 380 0.63 -33.92 26.32
N THR A 381 1.85 -33.41 26.12
CA THR A 381 3.06 -34.25 25.88
C THR A 381 4.18 -34.09 26.90
N GLY A 382 4.12 -33.07 27.77
CA GLY A 382 5.18 -32.74 28.73
C GLY A 382 6.42 -32.11 28.10
N HIS A 383 6.43 -31.90 26.77
CA HIS A 383 7.57 -31.38 26.03
C HIS A 383 7.22 -30.09 25.28
N SER A 384 8.14 -29.15 25.26
CA SER A 384 8.05 -27.91 24.49
C SER A 384 9.02 -27.90 23.31
N ASP A 385 8.79 -26.98 22.36
CA ASP A 385 9.80 -26.58 21.39
C ASP A 385 10.64 -25.44 21.98
N ALA A 386 11.90 -25.71 22.29
CA ALA A 386 12.78 -24.75 22.95
C ALA A 386 12.97 -23.46 22.14
N ALA A 387 12.94 -23.51 20.81
CA ALA A 387 13.04 -22.30 19.99
C ALA A 387 11.77 -21.46 20.08
N ALA A 388 10.60 -22.10 20.03
CA ALA A 388 9.31 -21.41 20.17
C ALA A 388 9.13 -20.82 21.58
N VAL A 389 9.58 -21.53 22.62
CA VAL A 389 9.55 -21.02 24.01
C VAL A 389 10.45 -19.79 24.15
N ARG A 390 11.69 -19.85 23.65
CA ARG A 390 12.60 -18.69 23.64
C ARG A 390 11.99 -17.49 22.93
N THR A 391 11.42 -17.67 21.73
CA THR A 391 10.74 -16.59 20.99
C THR A 391 9.60 -15.97 21.83
N ALA A 392 8.75 -16.80 22.41
CA ALA A 392 7.61 -16.33 23.20
C ALA A 392 8.07 -15.55 24.44
N VAL A 393 9.09 -16.05 25.13
CA VAL A 393 9.63 -15.43 26.35
C VAL A 393 10.44 -14.17 26.05
N ASP A 394 11.28 -14.17 25.02
CA ASP A 394 11.99 -12.99 24.51
C ASP A 394 11.01 -11.86 24.23
N SER A 395 9.84 -12.19 23.68
CA SER A 395 8.81 -11.21 23.42
C SER A 395 8.42 -10.47 24.70
N VAL A 396 8.30 -11.16 25.84
CA VAL A 396 7.93 -10.57 27.14
C VAL A 396 8.94 -9.50 27.58
N PHE A 397 10.23 -9.71 27.29
CA PHE A 397 11.31 -8.81 27.69
C PHE A 397 11.49 -7.60 26.78
N ARG A 398 10.95 -7.61 25.57
CA ARG A 398 11.08 -6.51 24.60
C ARG A 398 9.95 -5.49 24.77
N ILE A 399 10.05 -4.71 25.85
CA ILE A 399 9.04 -3.71 26.24
C ILE A 399 9.15 -2.43 25.38
N ASP A 400 10.37 -2.00 25.00
CA ASP A 400 10.65 -0.80 24.19
C ASP A 400 11.10 -1.12 22.75
N ALA A 401 10.45 -2.09 22.11
CA ALA A 401 10.80 -2.45 20.75
C ALA A 401 10.44 -1.33 19.76
N SER A 402 11.33 -1.03 18.80
CA SER A 402 11.12 0.01 17.78
C SER A 402 9.99 -0.31 16.78
N SER A 403 9.47 -1.55 16.80
CA SER A 403 8.30 -1.97 16.03
C SER A 403 7.65 -3.22 16.63
N PRO A 404 6.38 -3.52 16.30
CA PRO A 404 5.73 -4.76 16.75
C PRO A 404 6.35 -6.04 16.17
N GLN A 405 7.14 -5.97 15.10
CA GLN A 405 7.94 -7.11 14.62
C GLN A 405 9.18 -7.30 15.49
N ALA A 406 9.87 -6.22 15.87
CA ALA A 406 11.05 -6.27 16.74
C ALA A 406 10.72 -6.91 18.09
N VAL A 407 9.47 -6.78 18.53
CA VAL A 407 8.92 -7.50 19.66
C VAL A 407 9.03 -9.04 19.55
N PHE A 408 8.67 -9.63 18.42
CA PHE A 408 8.63 -11.10 18.26
C PHE A 408 9.86 -11.66 17.55
N GLY A 409 10.76 -10.79 17.08
CA GLY A 409 11.99 -11.19 16.40
C GLY A 409 11.79 -11.43 14.91
N ASP A 410 12.40 -12.49 14.39
CA ASP A 410 12.40 -12.81 12.95
C ASP A 410 10.99 -13.19 12.46
N ARG A 411 10.66 -12.82 11.20
CA ARG A 411 9.43 -13.20 10.50
C ARG A 411 9.22 -14.72 10.48
N HIS A 412 10.29 -15.50 10.48
CA HIS A 412 10.21 -16.95 10.51
C HIS A 412 9.56 -17.48 11.81
N ALA A 413 9.74 -16.78 12.93
CA ALA A 413 9.20 -17.19 14.22
C ALA A 413 7.66 -17.08 14.23
N LEU A 414 7.13 -15.97 13.72
CA LEU A 414 5.68 -15.70 13.65
C LEU A 414 4.91 -16.62 12.68
N LYS A 415 5.60 -17.24 11.70
CA LYS A 415 4.96 -18.01 10.62
C LYS A 415 4.11 -19.18 11.13
N SER A 416 4.54 -19.83 12.22
CA SER A 416 3.79 -20.94 12.82
C SER A 416 2.49 -20.44 13.47
N GLY A 417 2.57 -19.39 14.29
CA GLY A 417 1.40 -18.77 14.93
C GLY A 417 0.39 -18.22 13.92
N LEU A 418 0.88 -17.63 12.83
CA LEU A 418 0.05 -17.12 11.74
C LEU A 418 -0.66 -18.24 10.96
N ARG A 419 0.01 -19.36 10.68
CA ARG A 419 -0.64 -20.54 10.06
C ARG A 419 -1.74 -21.13 10.93
N LEU A 420 -1.55 -21.16 12.25
CA LEU A 420 -2.59 -21.64 13.17
C LEU A 420 -3.80 -20.70 13.20
N LEU A 421 -3.54 -19.40 13.19
CA LEU A 421 -4.58 -18.38 13.13
C LEU A 421 -5.35 -18.46 11.80
N HIS A 422 -4.64 -18.65 10.69
CA HIS A 422 -5.21 -18.91 9.37
C HIS A 422 -6.12 -20.15 9.38
N ASN A 423 -5.60 -21.28 9.85
CA ASN A 423 -6.36 -22.54 9.92
C ASN A 423 -7.59 -22.42 10.81
N TYR A 424 -7.49 -21.71 11.93
CA TYR A 424 -8.64 -21.45 12.80
C TYR A 424 -9.75 -20.70 12.06
N PHE A 425 -9.41 -19.58 11.42
CA PHE A 425 -10.43 -18.75 10.79
C PHE A 425 -11.07 -19.40 9.55
N ARG A 426 -10.34 -20.28 8.85
CA ARG A 426 -10.89 -21.09 7.75
C ARG A 426 -11.59 -22.37 8.21
N SER A 427 -11.73 -22.59 9.52
CA SER A 427 -12.27 -23.81 10.10
C SER A 427 -11.54 -25.09 9.66
N GLN A 428 -10.24 -24.97 9.38
CA GLN A 428 -9.33 -26.04 8.98
C GLN A 428 -8.43 -26.51 10.14
N GLY A 429 -8.60 -25.93 11.34
CA GLY A 429 -7.83 -26.30 12.53
C GLY A 429 -8.22 -27.66 13.11
N GLN A 430 -7.21 -28.47 13.48
CA GLN A 430 -7.42 -29.79 14.10
C GLN A 430 -7.56 -29.75 15.63
N ASP A 431 -7.27 -28.61 16.28
CA ASP A 431 -7.35 -28.46 17.75
C ASP A 431 -8.57 -27.58 18.15
N PRO A 432 -9.65 -28.15 18.70
CA PRO A 432 -10.84 -27.41 19.12
C PRO A 432 -10.66 -26.65 20.45
N ILE A 433 -9.57 -26.87 21.18
CA ILE A 433 -9.27 -26.28 22.49
C ILE A 433 -8.47 -24.98 22.32
N LEU A 434 -7.52 -24.95 21.37
CA LEU A 434 -6.64 -23.79 21.14
C LEU A 434 -7.42 -22.46 20.95
N PRO A 435 -8.51 -22.39 20.17
CA PRO A 435 -9.27 -21.14 20.03
C PRO A 435 -10.00 -20.70 21.31
N LYS A 436 -10.47 -21.67 22.12
CA LYS A 436 -11.11 -21.37 23.41
C LYS A 436 -10.10 -20.80 24.40
N LEU A 437 -8.87 -21.33 24.35
CA LEU A 437 -7.76 -20.83 25.14
C LEU A 437 -7.38 -19.40 24.73
N ALA A 438 -7.30 -19.12 23.42
CA ALA A 438 -7.05 -17.79 22.88
C ALA A 438 -8.14 -16.78 23.32
N LEU A 439 -9.42 -17.14 23.20
CA LEU A 439 -10.54 -16.32 23.68
C LEU A 439 -10.43 -16.01 25.18
N SER A 440 -10.04 -17.00 25.99
CA SER A 440 -9.88 -16.84 27.44
C SER A 440 -8.76 -15.86 27.77
N VAL A 441 -7.63 -15.94 27.05
CA VAL A 441 -6.52 -14.99 27.18
C VAL A 441 -6.93 -13.58 26.76
N LEU A 442 -7.67 -13.43 25.66
CA LEU A 442 -8.17 -12.12 25.21
C LEU A 442 -9.17 -11.48 26.19
N GLN A 443 -9.93 -12.29 26.94
CA GLN A 443 -10.81 -11.82 28.02
C GLN A 443 -10.02 -11.46 29.28
N LEU A 444 -9.06 -12.32 29.66
CA LEU A 444 -8.19 -12.12 30.82
C LEU A 444 -7.33 -10.85 30.67
N GLU A 445 -6.76 -10.64 29.48
CA GLU A 445 -5.99 -9.45 29.17
C GLU A 445 -6.80 -8.18 29.47
N ARG A 446 -8.11 -8.14 29.12
CA ARG A 446 -8.91 -6.92 29.28
C ARG A 446 -9.03 -6.51 30.73
N ARG A 447 -9.02 -7.50 31.62
CA ARG A 447 -9.04 -7.29 33.07
C ARG A 447 -7.68 -6.92 33.59
N PHE A 448 -6.63 -7.54 33.06
CA PHE A 448 -5.25 -7.21 33.40
C PHE A 448 -4.95 -5.73 33.13
N VAL A 449 -5.23 -5.22 31.93
CA VAL A 449 -4.96 -3.81 31.57
C VAL A 449 -5.78 -2.81 32.40
N GLN A 450 -6.93 -3.22 32.94
CA GLN A 450 -7.77 -2.39 33.79
C GLN A 450 -7.30 -2.34 35.26
N ASP A 451 -6.41 -3.23 35.69
CA ASP A 451 -5.89 -3.30 37.04
C ASP A 451 -4.45 -2.76 37.10
N GLY A 452 -4.32 -1.43 37.27
CA GLY A 452 -3.03 -0.75 37.28
C GLY A 452 -2.05 -1.26 38.35
N ALA A 453 -2.54 -1.74 39.50
CA ALA A 453 -1.68 -2.30 40.54
C ALA A 453 -1.05 -3.63 40.10
N THR A 454 -1.84 -4.48 39.44
CA THR A 454 -1.38 -5.74 38.86
C THR A 454 -0.43 -5.49 37.68
N VAL A 455 -0.72 -4.52 36.81
CA VAL A 455 0.17 -4.12 35.70
C VAL A 455 1.56 -3.71 36.22
N ASN A 456 1.63 -2.83 37.22
CA ASN A 456 2.91 -2.35 37.77
C ASN A 456 3.73 -3.49 38.40
N LYS A 457 3.08 -4.43 39.10
CA LYS A 457 3.73 -5.61 39.68
C LYS A 457 4.28 -6.54 38.60
N VAL A 458 3.52 -6.76 37.52
CA VAL A 458 3.95 -7.57 36.37
C VAL A 458 5.14 -6.91 35.66
N ALA A 459 5.09 -5.61 35.37
CA ALA A 459 6.20 -4.88 34.75
C ALA A 459 7.50 -5.02 35.57
N SER A 460 7.43 -4.73 36.87
CA SER A 460 8.58 -4.86 37.78
C SER A 460 9.10 -6.30 37.88
N GLY A 461 8.22 -7.29 37.77
CA GLY A 461 8.57 -8.71 37.77
C GLY A 461 9.27 -9.15 36.48
N ILE A 462 8.82 -8.66 35.34
CA ILE A 462 9.43 -8.92 34.03
C ILE A 462 10.85 -8.36 34.00
N GLU A 463 11.08 -7.14 34.48
CA GLU A 463 12.42 -6.55 34.56
C GLU A 463 13.40 -7.40 35.40
N ARG A 464 12.92 -7.98 36.52
CA ARG A 464 13.74 -8.90 37.33
C ARG A 464 14.09 -10.17 36.57
N ALA A 465 13.10 -10.79 35.93
CA ALA A 465 13.31 -12.00 35.14
C ALA A 465 14.21 -11.74 33.91
N GLN A 466 14.15 -10.55 33.31
CA GLN A 466 15.03 -10.15 32.21
C GLN A 466 16.50 -10.06 32.64
N ARG A 467 16.77 -9.48 33.82
CA ARG A 467 18.14 -9.45 34.37
C ARG A 467 18.68 -10.87 34.57
N GLN A 468 17.86 -11.75 35.16
CA GLN A 468 18.21 -13.17 35.35
C GLN A 468 18.48 -13.89 34.02
N ALA A 469 17.64 -13.67 32.99
CA ALA A 469 17.87 -14.22 31.66
C ALA A 469 19.18 -13.73 31.02
N THR A 470 19.53 -12.47 31.25
CA THR A 470 20.79 -11.86 30.76
C THR A 470 22.01 -12.49 31.44
N GLU A 471 21.94 -12.72 32.76
CA GLU A 471 23.01 -13.36 33.54
C GLU A 471 23.23 -14.83 33.12
N LEU A 472 22.15 -15.55 32.79
CA LEU A 472 22.20 -16.95 32.37
C LEU A 472 22.47 -17.13 30.88
N GLY A 473 22.36 -16.07 30.07
CA GLY A 473 22.55 -16.11 28.62
C GLY A 473 21.46 -16.85 27.83
N ASP A 474 20.36 -17.25 28.48
CA ASP A 474 19.25 -17.96 27.86
C ASP A 474 17.90 -17.57 28.50
N SER A 475 17.00 -16.98 27.70
CA SER A 475 15.65 -16.64 28.12
C SER A 475 14.74 -17.87 28.30
N GLY A 476 15.10 -19.00 27.69
CA GLY A 476 14.42 -20.29 27.86
C GLY A 476 14.91 -21.09 29.05
N HIS A 477 15.83 -20.55 29.87
CA HIS A 477 16.38 -21.26 31.01
C HIS A 477 15.28 -21.62 32.04
N PRO A 478 15.27 -22.82 32.64
CA PRO A 478 14.22 -23.27 33.58
C PRO A 478 13.96 -22.30 34.74
N ASP A 479 15.00 -21.68 35.28
CA ASP A 479 14.85 -20.71 36.38
C ASP A 479 14.16 -19.40 35.93
N VAL A 480 14.39 -18.96 34.70
CA VAL A 480 13.70 -17.80 34.10
C VAL A 480 12.23 -18.13 33.88
N LEU A 481 11.95 -19.32 33.34
CA LEU A 481 10.60 -19.83 33.18
C LEU A 481 9.87 -19.97 34.52
N ALA A 482 10.56 -20.44 35.56
CA ALA A 482 10.04 -20.52 36.92
C ALA A 482 9.70 -19.14 37.48
N ALA A 483 10.58 -18.15 37.29
CA ALA A 483 10.35 -16.77 37.73
C ALA A 483 9.14 -16.14 37.04
N LEU A 484 9.03 -16.27 35.71
CA LEU A 484 7.88 -15.78 34.94
C LEU A 484 6.59 -16.53 35.26
N GLY A 485 6.67 -17.85 35.46
CA GLY A 485 5.54 -18.69 35.86
C GLY A 485 5.02 -18.35 37.25
N GLY A 486 5.92 -18.07 38.20
CA GLY A 486 5.59 -17.54 39.53
C GLY A 486 4.94 -16.17 39.45
N LEU A 487 5.51 -15.26 38.64
CA LEU A 487 4.94 -13.94 38.39
C LEU A 487 3.49 -14.03 37.90
N TYR A 488 3.21 -14.87 36.90
CA TYR A 488 1.85 -15.09 36.41
C TYR A 488 0.93 -15.65 37.51
N ALA A 489 1.41 -16.60 38.32
CA ALA A 489 0.65 -17.20 39.41
C ALA A 489 0.24 -16.16 40.46
N ASP A 490 1.19 -15.33 40.88
CA ASP A 490 1.01 -14.37 41.98
C ASP A 490 0.23 -13.10 41.56
N THR A 491 0.03 -12.90 40.26
CA THR A 491 -0.60 -11.69 39.73
C THR A 491 -1.82 -12.03 38.86
N ILE A 492 -1.58 -12.44 37.62
CA ILE A 492 -2.59 -12.57 36.57
C ILE A 492 -3.57 -13.72 36.86
N SER A 493 -3.12 -14.82 37.49
CA SER A 493 -3.95 -16.01 37.72
C SER A 493 -5.17 -15.78 38.63
N HIS A 494 -5.14 -14.70 39.41
CA HIS A 494 -6.22 -14.31 40.31
C HIS A 494 -7.36 -13.58 39.59
N LEU A 495 -7.12 -13.05 38.39
CA LEU A 495 -8.11 -12.34 37.59
C LEU A 495 -9.14 -13.32 36.97
N LYS A 496 -10.36 -12.83 36.75
CA LYS A 496 -11.44 -13.60 36.12
C LYS A 496 -11.73 -13.10 34.69
N PRO A 497 -11.92 -13.98 33.69
CA PRO A 497 -12.01 -15.44 33.81
C PRO A 497 -10.63 -16.09 33.93
N ARG A 498 -10.59 -17.23 34.64
CA ARG A 498 -9.36 -18.04 34.71
C ARG A 498 -9.15 -18.78 33.39
N VAL A 499 -7.91 -18.80 32.93
CA VAL A 499 -7.51 -19.61 31.77
C VAL A 499 -7.40 -21.06 32.21
N MET A 500 -8.27 -21.92 31.69
CA MET A 500 -8.29 -23.35 32.00
C MET A 500 -7.44 -24.10 30.97
N VAL A 501 -6.30 -24.64 31.42
CA VAL A 501 -5.44 -25.50 30.61
C VAL A 501 -5.86 -26.95 30.83
N GLN A 502 -6.21 -27.65 29.75
CA GLN A 502 -6.54 -29.07 29.74
C GLN A 502 -5.44 -29.85 29.04
N GLY A 503 -5.11 -31.04 29.56
CA GLY A 503 -4.08 -31.92 29.03
C GLY A 503 -3.92 -33.17 29.90
N ASN A 504 -2.79 -33.86 29.76
CA ASN A 504 -2.50 -35.08 30.49
C ASN A 504 -2.25 -34.79 31.99
N PRO A 505 -3.03 -35.37 32.92
CA PRO A 505 -2.88 -35.14 34.35
C PRO A 505 -1.49 -35.48 34.90
N HIS A 506 -0.77 -36.43 34.28
CA HIS A 506 0.58 -36.79 34.69
C HIS A 506 1.54 -35.61 34.53
N TYR A 507 1.52 -34.92 33.39
CA TYR A 507 2.38 -33.77 33.13
C TYR A 507 1.92 -32.54 33.90
N LEU A 508 0.60 -32.31 34.00
CA LEU A 508 0.04 -31.18 34.75
C LEU A 508 0.27 -31.29 36.28
N GLY A 509 0.69 -32.45 36.79
CA GLY A 509 1.13 -32.63 38.17
C GLY A 509 2.60 -32.22 38.44
N GLN A 510 3.40 -31.98 37.40
CA GLN A 510 4.83 -31.66 37.54
C GLN A 510 5.05 -30.15 37.67
N ALA A 511 5.74 -29.73 38.74
CA ALA A 511 5.93 -28.30 39.04
C ALA A 511 6.66 -27.52 37.93
N GLY A 512 7.68 -28.10 37.31
CA GLY A 512 8.42 -27.47 36.20
C GLY A 512 7.55 -27.25 34.97
N VAL A 513 6.75 -28.25 34.59
CA VAL A 513 5.78 -28.19 33.49
C VAL A 513 4.74 -27.09 33.73
N VAL A 514 4.21 -27.00 34.95
CA VAL A 514 3.23 -25.97 35.31
C VAL A 514 3.84 -24.57 35.27
N ALA A 515 5.08 -24.41 35.72
CA ALA A 515 5.79 -23.14 35.67
C ALA A 515 6.02 -22.66 34.23
N GLU A 516 6.46 -23.57 33.35
CA GLU A 516 6.65 -23.29 31.92
C GLU A 516 5.33 -22.92 31.23
N ILE A 517 4.23 -23.66 31.49
CA ILE A 517 2.89 -23.31 31.00
C ILE A 517 2.51 -21.89 31.42
N ARG A 518 2.73 -21.53 32.69
CA ARG A 518 2.38 -20.19 33.21
C ARG A 518 3.24 -19.08 32.60
N ALA A 519 4.53 -19.33 32.37
CA ALA A 519 5.40 -18.39 31.65
C ALA A 519 4.90 -18.14 30.23
N LEU A 520 4.47 -19.18 29.51
CA LEU A 520 3.90 -19.04 28.18
C LEU A 520 2.51 -18.37 28.18
N LEU A 521 1.70 -18.58 29.22
CA LEU A 521 0.45 -17.85 29.39
C LEU A 521 0.70 -16.35 29.62
N LEU A 522 1.75 -15.99 30.37
CA LEU A 522 2.18 -14.59 30.50
C LEU A 522 2.59 -14.01 29.15
N ALA A 523 3.36 -14.75 28.35
CA ALA A 523 3.71 -14.35 26.99
C ALA A 523 2.48 -14.17 26.08
N ALA A 524 1.50 -15.07 26.18
CA ALA A 524 0.24 -14.96 25.45
C ALA A 524 -0.59 -13.74 25.87
N VAL A 525 -0.68 -13.44 27.17
CA VAL A 525 -1.34 -12.23 27.68
C VAL A 525 -0.63 -10.99 27.14
N ARG A 526 0.70 -10.96 27.16
CA ARG A 526 1.46 -9.84 26.63
C ARG A 526 1.26 -9.66 25.12
N ALA A 527 1.22 -10.74 24.34
CA ALA A 527 0.91 -10.68 22.91
C ALA A 527 -0.51 -10.13 22.66
N ALA A 528 -1.48 -10.49 23.52
CA ALA A 528 -2.82 -9.94 23.49
C ALA A 528 -2.88 -8.45 23.85
N VAL A 529 -2.05 -7.97 24.79
CA VAL A 529 -1.89 -6.55 25.12
C VAL A 529 -1.36 -5.79 23.92
N LEU A 530 -0.31 -6.29 23.29
CA LEU A 530 0.25 -5.67 22.10
C LEU A 530 -0.77 -5.65 20.96
N TRP A 531 -1.50 -6.75 20.73
CA TRP A 531 -2.59 -6.76 19.76
C TRP A 531 -3.66 -5.69 20.05
N ARG A 532 -3.99 -5.44 21.33
CA ARG A 532 -4.86 -4.31 21.73
C ARG A 532 -4.30 -2.96 21.33
N GLN A 533 -3.02 -2.73 21.63
CA GLN A 533 -2.35 -1.47 21.38
C GLN A 533 -2.28 -1.18 19.87
N LEU A 534 -2.30 -2.22 19.03
CA LEU A 534 -2.36 -2.09 17.58
C LEU A 534 -3.79 -1.98 17.03
N GLY A 535 -4.81 -1.82 17.89
CA GLY A 535 -6.20 -1.65 17.49
C GLY A 535 -7.01 -2.94 17.41
N GLY A 536 -6.42 -4.11 17.71
CA GLY A 536 -7.12 -5.39 17.73
C GLY A 536 -8.05 -5.54 18.92
N SER A 537 -9.23 -6.12 18.71
CA SER A 537 -10.24 -6.32 19.76
C SER A 537 -10.72 -7.76 19.84
N TYR A 538 -11.22 -8.16 21.01
CA TYR A 538 -11.88 -9.45 21.19
C TYR A 538 -12.99 -9.73 20.15
N TRP A 539 -13.67 -8.68 19.69
CA TRP A 539 -14.74 -8.81 18.70
C TRP A 539 -14.20 -9.09 17.31
N ASP A 540 -13.02 -8.61 16.95
CA ASP A 540 -12.39 -8.92 15.66
C ASP A 540 -12.10 -10.42 15.53
N PHE A 541 -11.74 -11.05 16.64
CA PHE A 541 -11.52 -12.48 16.70
C PHE A 541 -12.80 -13.31 16.50
N LEU A 542 -13.96 -12.78 16.92
CA LEU A 542 -15.25 -13.47 16.79
C LEU A 542 -15.97 -13.15 15.47
N LEU A 543 -15.90 -11.90 15.03
CA LEU A 543 -16.79 -11.32 14.01
C LEU A 543 -16.05 -10.94 12.72
N SER A 544 -14.74 -10.65 12.79
CA SER A 544 -13.95 -10.14 11.65
C SER A 544 -13.11 -11.24 10.97
N ARG A 545 -13.60 -12.50 10.98
CA ARG A 545 -12.85 -13.68 10.51
C ARG A 545 -12.25 -13.52 9.11
N LYS A 546 -13.04 -13.00 8.15
CA LYS A 546 -12.60 -12.83 6.75
C LYS A 546 -11.43 -11.85 6.63
N ALA A 547 -11.57 -10.67 7.25
CA ALA A 547 -10.52 -9.64 7.26
C ALA A 547 -9.25 -10.12 7.97
N MET A 548 -9.41 -10.93 9.03
CA MET A 548 -8.28 -11.54 9.74
C MET A 548 -7.58 -12.61 8.90
N VAL A 549 -8.29 -13.44 8.13
CA VAL A 549 -7.69 -14.39 7.17
C VAL A 549 -6.89 -13.63 6.13
N GLU A 550 -7.46 -12.58 5.54
CA GLU A 550 -6.77 -11.78 4.52
C GLU A 550 -5.53 -11.08 5.09
N ALA A 551 -5.58 -10.58 6.32
CA ALA A 551 -4.42 -9.99 7.00
C ALA A 551 -3.31 -11.02 7.27
N VAL A 552 -3.69 -12.23 7.68
CA VAL A 552 -2.76 -13.34 7.90
C VAL A 552 -2.18 -13.85 6.57
N ASP A 553 -2.99 -13.92 5.50
CA ASP A 553 -2.55 -14.33 4.17
C ASP A 553 -1.51 -13.36 3.61
N ARG A 554 -1.72 -12.04 3.80
CA ARG A 554 -0.73 -11.01 3.46
C ARG A 554 0.58 -11.12 4.24
N GLN A 555 0.58 -11.75 5.41
CA GLN A 555 1.80 -11.95 6.21
C GLN A 555 2.48 -13.30 5.93
N LEU A 556 1.72 -14.29 5.46
CA LEU A 556 2.23 -15.62 5.08
C LEU A 556 2.76 -15.68 3.64
N ALA A 557 2.25 -14.82 2.76
CA ALA A 557 2.81 -14.53 1.43
C ALA A 557 4.10 -13.70 1.55
#